data_AF-A0A7C3X635-F1
#
_entry.id   AF-A0A7C3X635-F1
#
_cell.length_a   1.000
_cell.length_b   1.000
_cell.length_c   1.000
_cell.angle_alpha   90.00
_cell.angle_beta   90.00
_cell.angle_gamma   90.00
#
_symmetry.space_group_name_H-M   'P 1'
#
loop_
_entity.id
_entity.type
_entity.pdbx_description
1 polymer ?
#
loop_
_entity_poly.entity_id
_entity_poly.type
_entity_poly.pdbx_seq_one_letter_code
_entity_poly.pdbx_strand_id
1 'polypeptide(L)'
;REFSQEPDYSEEVAREIDAEIRRIIEEAHRRARDVLTANRQQLDLVAKVLMERETLDRSEFEALLDGVPEEEVFRAKDEKAGKRGGTPVVNEPEPVRRRRVGAPAPVNPINPETT
;
A
#
# COMPACT_ATOMS: atom_id res chain seq x y z
N ARG A 1 -3.82 -42.45 -31.13
CA ARG A 1 -2.63 -43.28 -30.90
C ARG A 1 -1.61 -42.39 -30.24
N GLU A 2 -1.48 -42.50 -28.92
CA GLU A 2 -0.54 -41.70 -28.14
C GLU A 2 0.87 -42.27 -28.36
N PHE A 3 1.77 -41.44 -28.85
CA PHE A 3 3.18 -41.79 -28.97
C PHE A 3 3.83 -41.57 -27.60
N SER A 4 3.72 -42.56 -26.71
CA SER A 4 4.76 -42.72 -25.69
C SER A 4 5.99 -43.26 -26.40
N GLN A 5 6.87 -42.36 -26.82
CA GLN A 5 8.24 -42.75 -27.16
C GLN A 5 8.88 -43.15 -25.84
N GLU A 6 9.10 -44.46 -25.65
CA GLU A 6 10.04 -44.91 -24.62
C GLU A 6 11.36 -44.19 -24.89
N PRO A 7 11.91 -43.50 -23.89
CA PRO A 7 13.12 -42.77 -24.11
C PRO A 7 14.27 -43.71 -24.50
N ASP A 8 14.86 -43.46 -25.66
CA ASP A 8 15.92 -44.28 -26.26
C ASP A 8 17.30 -43.91 -25.67
N TYR A 9 17.41 -43.86 -24.35
CA TYR A 9 18.65 -43.57 -23.63
C TYR A 9 18.93 -44.63 -22.56
N SER A 10 20.21 -44.89 -22.31
CA SER A 10 20.62 -45.92 -21.33
C SER A 10 20.18 -45.54 -19.91
N GLU A 11 20.04 -46.55 -19.03
CA GLU A 11 19.76 -46.33 -17.60
C GLU A 11 20.82 -45.46 -16.91
N GLU A 12 22.05 -45.45 -17.43
CA GLU A 12 23.12 -44.56 -16.95
C GLU A 12 22.83 -43.11 -17.30
N VAL A 13 22.48 -42.83 -18.56
CA VAL A 13 22.10 -41.49 -19.02
C VAL A 13 20.86 -40.97 -18.30
N ALA A 14 19.85 -41.83 -18.08
CA ALA A 14 18.67 -41.47 -17.30
C ALA A 14 19.02 -41.06 -15.86
N ARG A 15 19.92 -41.81 -15.20
CA ARG A 15 20.39 -41.49 -13.85
C ARG A 15 21.16 -40.18 -13.78
N GLU A 16 21.98 -39.89 -14.79
CA GLU A 16 22.70 -38.62 -14.88
C GLU A 16 21.74 -37.42 -15.03
N ILE A 17 20.71 -37.57 -15.87
CA ILE A 17 19.68 -36.53 -16.05
C ILE A 17 18.95 -36.26 -14.73
N ASP A 18 18.48 -37.30 -14.04
CA ASP A 18 17.78 -37.14 -12.77
C ASP A 18 18.65 -36.50 -11.68
N ALA A 19 19.93 -36.86 -11.65
CA ALA A 19 20.89 -36.25 -10.73
C ALA A 19 21.08 -34.76 -11.00
N GLU A 20 21.17 -34.38 -12.27
CA GLU A 20 21.34 -32.98 -12.69
C GLU A 20 20.08 -32.15 -12.44
N ILE A 21 18.89 -32.71 -12.70
CA ILE A 21 17.62 -32.07 -12.36
C ILE A 21 17.54 -31.80 -10.86
N ARG A 22 17.87 -32.81 -10.03
CA ARG A 22 17.88 -32.64 -8.57
C ARG A 22 18.84 -31.54 -8.15
N ARG A 23 20.06 -31.53 -8.70
CA ARG A 23 21.08 -30.50 -8.42
C ARG A 23 20.55 -29.10 -8.74
N ILE A 24 19.94 -28.89 -9.91
CA ILE A 24 19.40 -27.59 -10.32
C ILE A 24 18.29 -27.13 -9.37
N ILE A 25 17.37 -28.02 -8.98
CA ILE A 25 16.27 -27.70 -8.06
C ILE A 25 16.81 -27.31 -6.68
N GLU A 26 17.75 -28.08 -6.14
CA GLU A 26 18.36 -27.80 -4.84
C GLU A 26 19.12 -26.47 -4.83
N GLU A 27 19.84 -26.15 -5.92
CA GLU A 27 20.53 -24.87 -6.07
C GLU A 27 19.55 -23.70 -6.18
N ALA A 28 18.48 -23.85 -6.94
CA ALA A 28 17.45 -22.83 -7.06
C ALA A 28 16.74 -22.59 -5.72
N HIS A 29 16.39 -23.65 -5.00
CA HIS A 29 15.77 -23.56 -3.68
C HIS A 29 16.71 -22.89 -2.66
N ARG A 30 17.98 -23.30 -2.63
CA ARG A 30 18.99 -22.66 -1.76
C ARG A 30 19.12 -21.18 -2.07
N ARG A 31 19.25 -20.81 -3.36
CA ARG A 31 19.33 -19.40 -3.79
C ARG A 31 18.10 -18.60 -3.36
N ALA A 32 16.90 -19.15 -3.54
CA ALA A 32 15.67 -18.48 -3.10
C ALA A 32 15.67 -18.26 -1.58
N ARG A 33 16.03 -19.29 -0.81
CA ARG A 33 16.15 -19.19 0.65
C ARG A 33 17.19 -18.16 1.07
N ASP A 34 18.32 -18.10 0.40
CA ASP A 34 19.39 -17.13 0.70
C ASP A 34 18.91 -15.70 0.43
N VAL A 35 18.23 -15.45 -0.70
CA VAL A 35 17.65 -14.14 -1.02
C VAL A 35 16.60 -13.73 0.02
N LEU A 36 15.69 -14.63 0.38
CA LEU A 36 14.64 -14.35 1.39
C LEU A 36 15.24 -14.12 2.78
N THR A 37 16.29 -14.86 3.14
CA THR A 37 16.95 -14.72 4.44
C THR A 37 17.76 -13.42 4.51
N ALA A 38 18.44 -13.06 3.42
CA ALA A 38 19.18 -11.79 3.35
C ALA A 38 18.25 -10.57 3.44
N ASN A 39 17.02 -10.68 2.93
CA ASN A 39 16.01 -9.62 2.95
C ASN A 39 14.93 -9.87 4.02
N ARG A 40 15.30 -10.49 5.14
CA ARG A 40 14.33 -10.93 6.16
C ARG A 40 13.48 -9.78 6.71
N GLN A 41 14.07 -8.61 6.93
CA GLN A 41 13.37 -7.45 7.46
C GLN A 41 12.31 -6.94 6.48
N GLN A 42 12.66 -6.82 5.20
CA GLN A 42 11.72 -6.42 4.16
C GLN A 42 10.61 -7.46 3.96
N LEU A 43 10.95 -8.76 4.03
CA LEU A 43 9.96 -9.84 3.98
C LEU A 43 8.95 -9.76 5.12
N ASP A 44 9.42 -9.54 6.35
CA ASP A 44 8.55 -9.40 7.53
C ASP A 44 7.68 -8.14 7.43
N LEU A 45 8.21 -7.04 6.91
CA LEU A 45 7.45 -5.81 6.62
C LEU A 45 6.32 -6.08 5.62
N VAL A 46 6.64 -6.64 4.45
CA VAL A 46 5.65 -6.93 3.41
C VAL A 46 4.58 -7.90 3.92
N ALA A 47 4.98 -8.93 4.66
CA ALA A 47 4.04 -9.88 5.26
C ALA A 47 3.08 -9.18 6.22
N LYS A 48 3.58 -8.29 7.08
CA LYS A 48 2.75 -7.50 7.99
C LYS A 48 1.75 -6.62 7.23
N VAL A 49 2.21 -5.89 6.21
CA VAL A 49 1.34 -5.03 5.40
C VAL A 49 0.26 -5.85 4.68
N LEU A 50 0.60 -7.02 4.13
CA LEU A 50 -0.39 -7.90 3.49
C LEU A 50 -1.43 -8.43 4.48
N MET A 51 -1.07 -8.64 5.76
CA MET A 51 -2.05 -9.01 6.79
C MET A 51 -3.04 -7.87 7.07
N GLU A 52 -2.63 -6.61 6.92
CA GLU A 52 -3.47 -5.44 7.17
C GLU A 52 -4.30 -5.01 5.94
N ARG A 53 -3.75 -5.17 4.73
CA ARG A 53 -4.31 -4.64 3.48
C ARG A 53 -4.78 -5.71 2.48
N GLU A 54 -4.53 -6.99 2.75
CA GLU A 54 -4.83 -8.19 1.94
C GLU A 54 -4.14 -8.25 0.56
N THR A 55 -3.87 -7.10 -0.06
CA THR A 55 -3.33 -6.97 -1.41
C THR A 55 -2.31 -5.83 -1.48
N LEU A 56 -1.31 -6.00 -2.35
CA LEU A 56 -0.30 -5.01 -2.67
C LEU A 56 -0.18 -4.86 -4.18
N ASP A 57 -0.23 -3.62 -4.66
CA ASP A 57 0.13 -3.33 -6.04
C ASP A 57 1.65 -3.33 -6.21
N ARG A 58 2.13 -3.55 -7.45
CA ARG A 58 3.56 -3.57 -7.76
C ARG A 58 4.31 -2.34 -7.22
N SER A 59 3.78 -1.14 -7.47
CA SER A 59 4.43 0.11 -7.06
C SER A 59 4.53 0.25 -5.55
N GLU A 60 3.55 -0.29 -4.81
CA GLU A 60 3.53 -0.25 -3.35
C GLU A 60 4.54 -1.23 -2.79
N PHE A 61 4.60 -2.44 -3.36
CA PHE A 61 5.60 -3.44 -3.01
C PHE A 61 7.02 -2.94 -3.26
N GLU A 62 7.29 -2.35 -4.43
CA GLU A 62 8.60 -1.77 -4.76
C GLU A 62 8.97 -0.63 -3.79
N ALA A 63 8.03 0.27 -3.47
CA ALA A 63 8.28 1.34 -2.50
C ALA A 63 8.59 0.81 -1.09
N LEU A 64 7.89 -0.23 -0.63
CA LEU A 64 8.18 -0.88 0.65
C LEU A 64 9.55 -1.57 0.66
N LEU A 65 9.96 -2.19 -0.45
CA LEU A 65 11.30 -2.77 -0.59
C LEU A 65 12.41 -1.72 -0.57
N ASP A 66 12.14 -0.53 -1.13
CA ASP A 66 13.05 0.62 -1.13
C ASP A 66 13.11 1.35 0.24
N GLY A 67 12.32 0.89 1.21
CA GLY A 67 12.32 1.41 2.58
C GLY A 67 11.45 2.66 2.78
N VAL A 68 10.53 2.94 1.85
CA VAL A 68 9.55 4.02 2.02
C VAL A 68 8.60 3.64 3.18
N PRO A 69 8.31 4.55 4.13
CA PRO A 69 7.40 4.28 5.22
C PRO A 69 6.00 3.91 4.73
N GLU A 70 5.38 2.92 5.37
CA GLU A 70 4.03 2.43 5.03
C GLU A 70 3.00 3.58 4.91
N GLU A 71 3.03 4.52 5.85
CA GLU A 71 2.12 5.68 5.87
C GLU A 71 2.19 6.51 4.58
N GLU A 72 3.39 6.64 4.00
CA GLU A 72 3.61 7.40 2.77
C GLU A 72 3.16 6.60 1.54
N VAL A 73 3.41 5.29 1.51
CA VAL A 73 2.99 4.40 0.42
C VAL A 73 1.47 4.39 0.24
N PHE A 74 0.71 4.32 1.35
CA PHE A 74 -0.75 4.17 1.30
C PHE A 74 -1.54 5.47 1.47
N ARG A 75 -0.89 6.61 1.76
CA ARG A 75 -1.55 7.91 2.00
C ARG A 75 -2.63 8.24 0.98
N ALA A 76 -2.32 8.12 -0.31
CA ALA A 76 -3.27 8.45 -1.38
C ALA A 76 -4.48 7.51 -1.44
N LYS A 77 -4.32 6.22 -1.09
CA LYS A 77 -5.41 5.26 -1.00
C LYS A 77 -6.28 5.53 0.23
N ASP A 78 -5.66 5.84 1.36
CA ASP A 78 -6.35 6.16 2.61
C ASP A 78 -7.16 7.46 2.52
N GLU A 79 -6.60 8.51 1.90
CA GLU A 79 -7.32 9.75 1.63
C GLU A 79 -8.53 9.55 0.69
N LYS A 80 -8.41 8.65 -0.29
CA LYS A 80 -9.51 8.30 -1.20
C LYS A 80 -10.57 7.43 -0.54
N ALA A 81 -10.18 6.52 0.35
CA ALA A 81 -11.11 5.72 1.15
C ALA A 81 -11.89 6.61 2.14
N GLY A 82 -11.20 7.54 2.81
CA GLY A 82 -11.81 8.50 3.74
C GLY A 82 -12.78 9.48 3.06
N LYS A 83 -12.48 9.95 1.84
CA LYS A 83 -13.38 10.86 1.09
C LYS A 83 -14.70 10.23 0.63
N ARG A 84 -14.85 8.89 0.68
CA ARG A 84 -16.12 8.20 0.37
C ARG A 84 -17.09 8.16 1.55
N GLY A 85 -16.70 8.61 2.74
CA GLY A 85 -17.55 8.70 3.92
C GLY A 85 -17.32 10.00 4.69
N GLY A 86 -18.10 11.04 4.38
CA GLY A 86 -18.21 12.25 5.19
C GLY A 86 -17.16 13.32 4.94
N THR A 87 -17.62 14.58 4.91
CA THR A 87 -16.80 15.80 4.92
C THR A 87 -15.71 15.73 5.98
N PRO A 88 -14.44 16.09 5.68
CA PRO A 88 -13.44 16.24 6.72
C PRO A 88 -13.72 17.51 7.50
N VAL A 89 -14.20 17.36 8.75
CA VAL A 89 -14.11 18.41 9.77
C VAL A 89 -12.64 18.56 10.11
N VAL A 90 -11.96 19.48 9.44
CA VAL A 90 -10.67 19.98 9.90
C VAL A 90 -10.93 20.75 11.19
N ASN A 91 -10.34 20.30 12.30
CA ASN A 91 -10.32 21.03 13.55
C ASN A 91 -9.42 22.26 13.38
N GLU A 92 -9.96 23.33 12.82
CA GLU A 92 -9.43 24.67 13.02
C GLU A 92 -9.90 25.16 14.41
N PRO A 93 -9.01 25.60 15.31
CA PRO A 93 -9.44 26.20 16.56
C PRO A 93 -10.22 27.48 16.23
N GLU A 94 -11.51 27.52 16.60
CA GLU A 94 -12.36 28.67 16.34
C GLU A 94 -11.71 29.96 16.84
N PRO A 95 -11.71 31.05 16.05
CA PRO A 95 -11.21 32.32 16.53
C PRO A 95 -12.15 32.85 17.61
N VAL A 96 -11.67 32.87 18.86
CA VAL A 96 -12.38 33.44 20.01
C VAL A 96 -12.77 34.89 19.70
N ARG A 97 -14.04 35.10 19.31
CA ARG A 97 -14.59 36.43 19.08
C ARG A 97 -14.68 37.14 20.43
N ARG A 98 -13.69 38.00 20.73
CA ARG A 98 -13.73 38.91 21.88
C ARG A 98 -15.00 39.77 21.77
N ARG A 99 -15.93 39.53 22.68
CA ARG A 99 -17.18 40.27 22.86
C ARG A 99 -16.83 41.75 23.13
N ARG A 100 -17.02 42.64 22.15
CA ARG A 100 -17.05 44.08 22.41
C ARG A 100 -18.44 44.44 22.91
N VAL A 101 -18.50 44.92 24.14
CA VAL A 101 -19.70 45.41 24.80
C VAL A 101 -20.03 46.79 24.23
N GLY A 102 -21.25 46.92 23.70
CA GLY A 102 -22.13 48.10 23.69
C GLY A 102 -21.58 49.48 23.31
N ALA A 103 -22.04 49.99 22.17
CA ALA A 103 -22.30 51.42 21.98
C ALA A 103 -23.70 51.58 21.32
N PRO A 104 -24.58 52.48 21.78
CA PRO A 104 -25.94 52.58 21.28
C PRO A 104 -25.98 53.28 19.90
N ALA A 105 -26.90 52.83 19.04
CA ALA A 105 -27.10 53.36 17.69
C ALA A 105 -27.73 54.76 17.69
N PRO A 106 -27.37 55.66 16.76
CA PRO A 106 -28.17 56.84 16.47
C PRO A 106 -29.37 56.48 15.58
N VAL A 107 -30.56 56.88 16.03
CA VAL A 107 -31.82 56.86 15.26
C VAL A 107 -31.72 57.85 14.09
N ASN A 108 -32.00 57.39 12.88
CA ASN A 108 -32.10 58.25 11.70
C ASN A 108 -33.58 58.66 11.48
N PRO A 109 -33.87 59.93 11.15
CA PRO A 109 -35.23 60.44 11.08
C PRO A 109 -35.99 59.95 9.83
N ILE A 110 -37.29 59.80 10.01
CA ILE A 110 -38.29 59.43 9.01
C ILE A 110 -38.40 60.58 8.00
N ASN A 111 -38.08 60.33 6.73
CA ASN A 111 -38.43 61.26 5.66
C ASN A 111 -39.91 61.08 5.29
N PRO A 112 -40.72 62.15 5.32
CA PRO A 112 -42.13 62.06 4.97
C PRO A 112 -42.38 62.42 3.50
N GLU A 113 -43.48 61.87 3.00
CA GLU A 113 -44.31 62.36 1.88
C GLU A 113 -44.01 61.86 0.46
N THR A 114 -44.85 60.88 0.06
CA THR A 114 -46.00 61.07 -0.84
C THR A 114 -45.92 62.09 -1.98
N THR A 115 -46.12 61.55 -3.19
CA THR A 115 -46.55 62.13 -4.50
C THR A 115 -45.50 62.02 -5.58
#